data_AF-N2A0A4-F1
#
_entry.id   AF-N2A0A4-F1
#
_cell.length_a   1.000
_cell.length_b   1.000
_cell.length_c   1.000
_cell.angle_alpha   90.00
_cell.angle_beta   90.00
_cell.angle_gamma   90.00
#
_symmetry.space_group_name_H-M   'P 1'
#
loop_
_entity.id
_entity.type
_entity.pdbx_description
1 polymer ?
#
loop_
_entity_poly.entity_id
_entity_poly.type
_entity_poly.pdbx_seq_one_letter_code
_entity_poly.pdbx_strand_id
1 'polypeptide(L)' 'MSQAINAYYKITASSEFREKERLREKARHDEAQALYNARMEIARKLVKRNRPTDEIVEDTGLTYDVVESLRIRI' A
#
# COMPACT_ATOMS: atom_id res chain seq x y z
N MET A 1 4.75 -35.83 18.05
CA MET A 1 4.00 -34.88 17.18
C MET A 1 3.12 -33.89 17.96
N SER A 2 2.43 -34.28 19.04
CA SER A 2 1.51 -33.39 19.78
C SER A 2 2.16 -32.19 20.51
N GLN A 3 3.44 -32.28 20.88
CA GLN A 3 4.13 -31.21 21.64
C GLN A 3 4.44 -29.97 20.79
N ALA A 4 4.79 -30.16 19.51
CA ALA A 4 5.08 -29.04 18.60
C ALA A 4 3.81 -28.22 18.30
N ILE A 5 2.67 -28.90 18.13
CA ILE A 5 1.37 -28.26 17.89
C ILE A 5 0.92 -27.47 19.12
N ASN A 6 1.06 -28.04 20.33
CA ASN A 6 0.72 -27.34 21.58
C ASN A 6 1.65 -26.16 21.87
N ALA A 7 2.94 -26.27 21.56
CA ALA A 7 3.90 -25.16 21.70
C ALA A 7 3.58 -24.03 20.71
N TYR A 8 3.27 -24.37 19.45
CA TYR A 8 2.85 -23.41 18.44
C TYR A 8 1.58 -22.66 18.88
N TYR A 9 0.55 -23.37 19.33
CA TYR A 9 -0.69 -22.77 19.81
C TYR A 9 -0.47 -21.85 21.02
N LYS A 10 0.41 -22.24 21.95
CA LYS A 10 0.73 -21.41 23.13
C LYS A 10 1.47 -20.12 22.75
N ILE A 11 2.31 -20.15 21.73
CA ILE A 11 3.05 -18.98 21.24
C ILE A 11 2.12 -18.06 20.43
N THR A 12 1.29 -18.60 19.53
CA THR A 12 0.41 -17.79 18.68
C THR A 12 -0.84 -17.27 19.40
N ALA A 13 -1.24 -17.92 20.50
CA ALA A 13 -2.30 -17.43 21.38
C ALA A 13 -1.81 -16.38 22.40
N SER A 14 -0.49 -16.14 22.52
CA SER A 14 0.03 -15.14 23.45
C SER A 14 -0.33 -13.72 22.98
N SER A 15 -0.59 -12.84 23.94
CA SER A 15 -0.89 -11.43 23.69
C SER A 15 0.26 -10.71 22.98
N GLU A 16 1.50 -11.04 23.34
CA GLU A 16 2.71 -10.46 22.74
C GLU A 16 2.84 -10.81 21.24
N PHE A 17 2.54 -12.05 20.86
CA PHE A 17 2.58 -12.46 19.46
C PHE A 17 1.49 -11.74 18.65
N ARG A 18 0.27 -11.66 19.18
CA ARG A 18 -0.84 -10.96 18.52
C ARG A 18 -0.56 -9.47 18.33
N GLU A 19 -0.02 -8.80 19.33
CA GLU A 19 0.31 -7.37 19.22
C GLU A 19 1.44 -7.15 18.21
N LYS A 20 2.45 -8.03 18.18
CA LYS A 20 3.51 -7.97 17.17
C LYS A 20 2.98 -8.14 15.75
N GLU A 21 2.05 -9.08 15.53
CA GLU A 21 1.41 -9.25 14.22
C GLU A 21 0.54 -8.04 13.85
N ARG A 22 -0.17 -7.46 14.81
CA ARG A 22 -0.94 -6.22 14.60
C ARG A 22 -0.05 -5.06 14.17
N LEU A 23 1.11 -4.88 14.81
CA LEU A 23 2.07 -3.85 14.44
C LEU A 23 2.66 -4.08 13.04
N ARG A 24 2.91 -5.34 12.66
CA ARG A 24 3.38 -5.70 11.30
C ARG A 24 2.31 -5.44 10.25
N GLU A 25 1.06 -5.74 10.54
CA GLU A 25 -0.07 -5.41 9.66
C GLU A 25 -0.20 -3.90 9.48
N LYS A 26 -0.14 -3.14 10.58
CA LYS A 26 -0.13 -1.67 10.52
C LYS A 26 1.02 -1.13 9.67
N ALA A 27 2.24 -1.63 9.88
CA ALA A 27 3.41 -1.20 9.11
C ALA A 27 3.26 -1.48 7.61
N ARG A 28 2.68 -2.62 7.23
CA ARG A 28 2.37 -2.94 5.82
C ARG A 28 1.35 -1.99 5.23
N HIS A 29 0.32 -1.62 5.99
CA HIS A 29 -0.66 -0.62 5.56
C HIS A 29 -0.03 0.77 5.39
N ASP A 30 0.79 1.19 6.36
CA ASP A 30 1.48 2.48 6.32
C ASP A 30 2.43 2.55 5.11
N GLU A 31 3.14 1.47 4.81
CA GLU A 31 4.02 1.35 3.64
C GLU A 31 3.24 1.39 2.31
N ALA A 32 2.14 0.64 2.20
CA ALA A 32 1.27 0.67 1.03
C ALA A 32 0.69 2.07 0.79
N GLN A 33 0.30 2.76 1.86
CA GLN A 33 -0.20 4.13 1.79
C GLN A 33 0.89 5.11 1.35
N ALA A 34 2.12 4.97 1.88
CA ALA A 34 3.24 5.80 1.48
C ALA A 34 3.59 5.62 -0.01
N LEU A 35 3.60 4.38 -0.49
CA LEU A 35 3.83 4.07 -1.90
C LEU A 35 2.74 4.66 -2.80
N TYR A 36 1.47 4.54 -2.40
CA TYR A 36 0.34 5.14 -3.12
C TYR A 36 0.48 6.67 -3.20
N ASN A 37 0.83 7.32 -2.09
CA ASN A 37 1.03 8.77 -2.05
C ASN A 37 2.18 9.23 -2.97
N ALA A 38 3.27 8.46 -3.03
CA ALA A 38 4.39 8.75 -3.93
C ALA A 38 3.96 8.68 -5.40
N ARG A 39 3.21 7.64 -5.79
CA ARG A 39 2.63 7.51 -7.15
C ARG A 39 1.72 8.69 -7.50
N MET A 40 0.87 9.13 -6.55
CA MET A 40 0.00 10.29 -6.73
C MET A 40 0.78 11.61 -6.91
N GLU A 41 1.92 11.78 -6.25
CA GLU A 41 2.77 12.94 -6.46
C GLU A 41 3.43 12.94 -7.84
N ILE A 42 3.93 11.78 -8.29
CA ILE A 42 4.52 11.62 -9.62
C ILE A 42 3.46 11.91 -10.70
N ALA A 43 2.27 11.30 -10.61
CA ALA A 43 1.19 11.51 -11.55
C ALA A 43 0.80 12.99 -11.65
N ARG A 44 0.68 13.71 -10.52
CA ARG A 44 0.42 15.15 -10.51
C ARG A 44 1.49 15.96 -11.24
N LYS A 45 2.76 15.60 -11.10
CA LYS A 45 3.86 16.26 -11.82
C LYS A 45 3.78 16.00 -13.33
N LEU A 46 3.43 14.77 -13.74
CA LEU A 46 3.29 14.41 -15.15
C LEU A 46 2.07 15.07 -15.80
N VAL A 47 0.93 15.14 -15.10
CA VAL A 47 -0.25 15.89 -15.54
C VAL A 47 0.10 17.36 -15.78
N LYS A 48 0.82 18.01 -14.86
CA LYS A 48 1.29 19.39 -15.03
C LYS A 48 2.24 19.59 -16.22
N ARG A 49 2.94 18.54 -16.64
CA ARG A 49 3.79 18.52 -17.85
C ARG A 49 3.01 18.18 -19.12
N ASN A 50 1.68 18.09 -19.02
CA ASN A 50 0.77 17.75 -20.12
C ASN A 50 1.08 16.40 -20.78
N ARG A 51 1.57 15.43 -19.99
CA ARG A 51 1.74 14.04 -20.46
C ARG A 51 0.38 13.38 -20.74
N PRO A 52 0.30 12.47 -21.72
CA PRO A 52 -0.93 11.72 -22.01
C PRO A 52 -1.30 10.79 -20.85
N THR A 53 -2.60 10.55 -20.65
CA THR A 53 -3.13 9.73 -19.55
C THR A 53 -2.58 8.30 -19.59
N ASP A 54 -2.44 7.71 -20.78
CA ASP A 54 -1.91 6.35 -20.95
C ASP A 54 -0.48 6.19 -20.40
N GLU A 55 0.42 7.13 -20.74
CA GLU A 55 1.82 7.14 -20.25
C GLU A 55 1.88 7.30 -18.73
N ILE A 56 1.01 8.14 -18.16
CA ILE A 56 0.94 8.35 -16.71
C ILE A 56 0.45 7.10 -15.98
N VAL A 57 -0.56 6.41 -16.54
CA VAL A 57 -1.07 5.14 -16.01
C VAL A 57 0.01 4.06 -16.04
N GLU A 58 0.74 3.95 -17.15
CA GLU A 58 1.86 3.01 -17.31
C GLU A 58 2.99 3.29 -16.31
N ASP A 59 3.44 4.56 -16.20
CA ASP A 59 4.55 4.96 -15.34
C ASP A 59 4.25 4.84 -13.84
N THR A 60 3.00 5.11 -13.44
CA THR A 60 2.63 5.18 -12.02
C THR A 60 1.87 3.97 -11.51
N GLY A 61 1.33 3.14 -12.41
CA GLY A 61 0.46 2.02 -12.08
C GLY A 61 -0.84 2.44 -11.37
N LEU A 62 -1.26 3.70 -11.52
CA LEU A 62 -2.55 4.19 -11.06
C LEU A 62 -3.64 3.87 -12.09
N THR A 63 -4.91 3.85 -11.66
CA THR A 63 -6.02 3.65 -12.59
C THR A 63 -6.30 4.90 -13.41
N TYR A 64 -6.89 4.72 -14.60
CA TYR A 64 -7.34 5.81 -15.46
C TYR A 64 -8.22 6.82 -14.72
N ASP A 65 -9.20 6.35 -13.93
CA ASP A 65 -10.12 7.20 -13.16
C ASP A 65 -9.37 8.14 -12.21
N VAL A 66 -8.30 7.66 -11.58
CA VAL A 66 -7.49 8.45 -10.65
C VAL A 66 -6.71 9.52 -11.41
N VAL A 67 -6.11 9.19 -12.54
CA VAL A 67 -5.33 10.13 -13.35
C VAL A 67 -6.24 11.21 -13.98
N GLU A 68 -7.42 10.84 -14.48
CA GLU A 68 -8.39 11.80 -15.02
C GLU A 68 -8.94 12.72 -13.92
N SER A 69 -9.22 12.17 -12.73
CA SER A 69 -9.61 12.98 -11.57
C SER A 69 -8.54 14.01 -11.18
N LEU A 70 -7.25 13.71 -11.38
CA LEU A 70 -6.16 14.66 -11.14
C LEU A 70 -6.14 15.79 -12.16
N ARG A 71 -6.50 15.53 -13.43
CA ARG A 71 -6.60 16.54 -14.49
C ARG A 71 -7.73 17.54 -14.24
N ILE A 72 -8.87 17.08 -13.76
CA ILE A 72 -10.02 17.94 -13.47
C ILE A 72 -9.75 18.89 -12.28
N ARG A 73 -8.86 18.50 -11.37
CA ARG A 73 -8.57 19.23 -10.11
C ARG A 73 -7.38 20.21 -10.18
N ILE A 74 -6.63 20.23 -11.29
CA ILE A 74 -5.46 21.10 -11.50
C ILE A 74 -5.86 22.29 -12.35
#